data_AF-A0A6N6ZC52-F1
#
_entry.id   AF-A0A6N6ZC52-F1
#
_cell.length_a   1.000
_cell.length_b   1.000
_cell.length_c   1.000
_cell.angle_alpha   90.00
_cell.angle_beta   90.00
_cell.angle_gamma   90.00
#
_symmetry.space_group_name_H-M   'P 1'
#
loop_
_entity.id
_entity.type
_entity.pdbx_description
1 polymer ?
#
loop_
_entity_poly.entity_id
_entity_poly.type
_entity_poly.pdbx_seq_one_letter_code
_entity_poly.pdbx_strand_id
1 'polypeptide(L)'
;MTFREANPADATAIAALARKTYAETFGHMDPDDLAAELEATKSTAYFHHSMRERDTFILAEATGRLTGYVGIGRCHILRDGRVIDEDLVMLRS
;
A
#
# COMPACT_ATOMS: atom_id res chain seq x y z
N MET A 1 -15.73 10.27 11.01
CA MET A 1 -14.56 9.68 10.33
C MET A 1 -13.47 9.52 11.37
N THR A 2 -12.80 8.37 11.39
CA THR A 2 -11.75 8.03 12.36
C THR A 2 -10.49 7.60 11.61
N PHE A 3 -9.34 7.86 12.22
CA PHE A 3 -8.05 7.40 11.73
C PHE A 3 -7.40 6.52 12.79
N ARG A 4 -6.87 5.37 12.39
CA ARG A 4 -6.17 4.45 13.29
C ARG A 4 -5.02 3.77 12.59
N GLU A 5 -4.03 3.34 13.35
CA GLU A 5 -2.99 2.47 12.83
C GLU A 5 -3.57 1.11 12.42
N ALA A 6 -3.07 0.57 11.33
CA ALA A 6 -3.38 -0.77 10.88
C ALA A 6 -2.70 -1.80 11.77
N ASN A 7 -3.36 -2.93 11.96
CA ASN A 7 -2.76 -4.13 12.55
C ASN A 7 -2.72 -5.25 11.48
N PRO A 8 -2.03 -6.38 11.75
CA PRO A 8 -1.92 -7.45 10.77
C PRO A 8 -3.26 -8.03 10.28
N ALA A 9 -4.34 -7.97 11.06
CA ALA A 9 -5.65 -8.45 10.61
C ALA A 9 -6.29 -7.55 9.54
N ASP A 10 -5.82 -6.30 9.40
CA ASP A 10 -6.31 -5.36 8.38
C ASP A 10 -5.72 -5.62 7.00
N ALA A 11 -4.64 -6.41 6.88
CA ALA A 11 -3.89 -6.60 5.64
C ALA A 11 -4.79 -7.00 4.45
N THR A 12 -5.73 -7.91 4.66
CA THR A 12 -6.68 -8.34 3.62
C THR A 12 -7.62 -7.21 3.20
N ALA A 13 -8.11 -6.42 4.15
CA ALA A 13 -9.03 -5.31 3.86
C ALA A 13 -8.31 -4.18 3.11
N ILE A 14 -7.07 -3.88 3.49
CA ILE A 14 -6.22 -2.91 2.80
C ILE A 14 -5.93 -3.40 1.38
N ALA A 15 -5.51 -4.66 1.20
CA ALA A 15 -5.26 -5.25 -0.12
C ALA A 15 -6.48 -5.13 -1.04
N ALA A 16 -7.68 -5.47 -0.54
CA ALA A 16 -8.91 -5.36 -1.33
C ALA A 16 -9.18 -3.91 -1.78
N LEU A 17 -9.03 -2.93 -0.88
CA LEU A 17 -9.22 -1.52 -1.22
C LEU A 17 -8.16 -1.03 -2.21
N ALA A 18 -6.90 -1.36 -1.95
CA ALA A 18 -5.74 -0.98 -2.76
C ALA A 18 -5.82 -1.52 -4.19
N ARG A 19 -6.22 -2.78 -4.36
CA ARG A 19 -6.43 -3.38 -5.69
C ARG A 19 -7.56 -2.69 -6.45
N LYS A 20 -8.64 -2.34 -5.75
CA LYS A 20 -9.77 -1.64 -6.34
C LYS A 20 -9.37 -0.23 -6.83
N THR A 21 -8.78 0.60 -5.97
CA THR A 21 -8.42 1.99 -6.33
C THR A 21 -7.36 2.04 -7.42
N TYR A 22 -6.41 1.10 -7.39
CA TYR A 22 -5.38 0.99 -8.41
C TYR A 22 -5.97 0.59 -9.77
N ALA A 23 -6.85 -0.42 -9.82
CA ALA A 23 -7.52 -0.81 -11.05
C ALA A 23 -8.46 0.28 -11.58
N GLU A 24 -9.11 1.07 -10.72
CA GLU A 24 -9.90 2.23 -11.14
C GLU A 24 -9.03 3.33 -11.78
N THR A 25 -7.80 3.52 -11.27
CA THR A 25 -6.85 4.52 -11.76
C THR A 25 -6.11 4.07 -13.02
N PHE A 26 -5.70 2.80 -13.06
CA PHE A 26 -4.82 2.22 -14.09
C PHE A 26 -5.51 1.14 -14.93
N GLY A 27 -6.84 1.06 -14.92
CA GLY A 27 -7.60 0.05 -15.67
C GLY A 27 -7.50 0.14 -17.20
N HIS A 28 -6.74 1.11 -17.71
CA HIS A 28 -6.37 1.24 -19.12
C HIS A 28 -5.06 0.50 -19.47
N MET A 29 -4.35 -0.05 -18.49
CA MET A 29 -3.16 -0.89 -18.67
C MET A 29 -3.53 -2.24 -19.30
N ASP A 30 -2.54 -2.90 -19.90
CA ASP A 30 -2.69 -4.30 -20.29
C ASP A 30 -3.14 -5.17 -19.09
N PRO A 31 -4.11 -6.09 -19.27
CA PRO A 31 -4.63 -6.90 -18.17
C PRO A 31 -3.59 -7.76 -17.45
N ASP A 32 -2.61 -8.31 -18.18
CA ASP A 32 -1.60 -9.19 -17.61
C ASP A 32 -0.58 -8.36 -16.79
N ASP A 33 -0.17 -7.21 -17.32
CA ASP A 33 0.69 -6.26 -16.59
C ASP A 33 -0.01 -5.73 -15.33
N LEU A 34 -1.30 -5.38 -15.43
CA LEU A 34 -2.10 -4.95 -14.27
C LEU A 34 -2.20 -6.06 -13.23
N ALA A 35 -2.45 -7.31 -13.64
CA ALA A 35 -2.53 -8.44 -12.74
C ALA A 35 -1.19 -8.68 -12.02
N ALA A 36 -0.07 -8.63 -12.75
CA ALA A 36 1.27 -8.78 -12.19
C ALA A 36 1.60 -7.67 -11.18
N GLU A 37 1.31 -6.42 -11.51
CA GLU A 37 1.53 -5.27 -10.63
C GLU A 37 0.69 -5.37 -9.35
N LEU A 38 -0.60 -5.72 -9.47
CA LEU A 38 -1.49 -5.91 -8.32
C LEU A 38 -1.03 -7.04 -7.40
N GLU A 39 -0.48 -8.12 -7.95
CA GLU A 39 0.05 -9.22 -7.13
C GLU A 39 1.35 -8.83 -6.43
N ALA A 40 2.24 -8.11 -7.15
CA ALA A 40 3.53 -7.68 -6.62
C ALA A 40 3.39 -6.62 -5.51
N THR A 41 2.50 -5.63 -5.68
CA THR A 41 2.47 -4.43 -4.81
C THR A 41 1.18 -4.25 -4.01
N LYS A 42 0.15 -5.07 -4.24
CA LYS A 42 -1.17 -4.91 -3.61
C LYS A 42 -1.76 -6.24 -3.10
N SER A 43 -0.96 -7.27 -2.92
CA SER A 43 -1.39 -8.55 -2.34
C SER A 43 -1.45 -8.48 -0.80
N THR A 44 -2.24 -9.37 -0.19
CA THR A 44 -2.26 -9.52 1.28
C THR A 44 -0.87 -9.86 1.83
N ALA A 45 -0.09 -10.67 1.08
CA ALA A 45 1.27 -11.02 1.44
C ALA A 45 2.20 -9.80 1.44
N TYR A 46 2.08 -8.91 0.46
CA TYR A 46 2.81 -7.64 0.41
C TYR A 46 2.53 -6.80 1.67
N PHE A 47 1.27 -6.57 2.02
CA PHE A 47 0.94 -5.75 3.19
C PHE A 47 1.43 -6.37 4.51
N HIS A 48 1.32 -7.70 4.66
CA HIS A 48 1.92 -8.39 5.80
C HIS A 48 3.43 -8.21 5.88
N HIS A 49 4.12 -8.30 4.74
CA HIS A 49 5.56 -8.10 4.69
C HIS A 49 5.93 -6.65 5.04
N SER A 50 5.31 -5.66 4.39
CA SER A 50 5.53 -4.23 4.69
C SER A 50 5.32 -3.89 6.16
N MET A 51 4.22 -4.35 6.78
CA MET A 51 3.96 -4.13 8.20
C MET A 51 5.03 -4.75 9.12
N ARG A 52 5.66 -5.86 8.71
CA ARG A 52 6.76 -6.49 9.44
C ARG A 52 8.09 -5.74 9.26
N GLU A 53 8.34 -5.20 8.07
CA GLU A 53 9.57 -4.45 7.73
C GLU A 53 9.58 -2.99 8.25
N ARG A 54 8.57 -2.65 9.07
CA ARG A 54 8.36 -1.37 9.77
C ARG A 54 7.69 -0.26 8.94
N ASP A 55 6.93 -0.62 7.92
CA ASP A 55 6.00 0.33 7.32
C ASP A 55 4.78 0.50 8.24
N THR A 56 4.39 1.75 8.50
CA THR A 56 3.19 2.09 9.23
C THR A 56 2.08 2.40 8.24
N PHE A 57 0.91 1.80 8.43
CA PHE A 57 -0.28 2.14 7.65
C PHE A 57 -1.31 2.83 8.55
N ILE A 58 -1.80 3.99 8.13
CA ILE A 58 -2.92 4.67 8.81
C ILE A 58 -4.18 4.47 7.98
N LEU A 59 -5.20 3.89 8.61
CA LEU A 59 -6.48 3.58 8.02
C LEU A 59 -7.48 4.69 8.28
N ALA A 60 -8.22 5.06 7.25
CA ALA A 60 -9.33 5.98 7.32
C ALA A 60 -10.65 5.22 7.32
N GLU A 61 -11.44 5.37 8.38
CA GLU A 61 -12.72 4.70 8.54
C GLU A 61 -13.88 5.70 8.61
N ALA A 62 -14.94 5.42 7.85
CA ALA A 62 -16.20 6.14 7.92
C ALA A 62 -17.35 5.14 8.07
N THR A 63 -18.26 5.41 9.02
CA THR A 63 -19.42 4.55 9.29
C THR A 63 -19.07 3.06 9.48
N GLY A 64 -17.95 2.77 10.16
CA GLY A 64 -17.47 1.40 10.41
C GLY A 64 -16.87 0.69 9.20
N ARG A 65 -16.63 1.40 8.09
CA ARG A 65 -16.02 0.85 6.87
C ARG A 65 -14.69 1.53 6.57
N LEU A 66 -13.71 0.74 6.13
CA LEU A 66 -12.47 1.23 5.57
C LEU A 66 -12.75 2.01 4.27
N THR A 67 -12.36 3.28 4.22
CA THR A 67 -12.57 4.16 3.06
C THR A 67 -11.28 4.69 2.44
N GLY A 68 -10.14 4.50 3.11
CA GLY A 68 -8.84 4.92 2.62
C GLY A 68 -7.72 4.39 3.50
N TYR A 69 -6.50 4.44 2.99
CA TYR A 69 -5.30 4.17 3.78
C TYR A 69 -4.15 5.04 3.26
N VAL A 70 -3.15 5.25 4.11
CA VAL A 70 -1.86 5.80 3.72
C VAL A 70 -0.76 4.88 4.23
N GLY A 71 0.18 4.53 3.35
CA GLY A 71 1.39 3.80 3.72
C GLY A 71 2.52 4.79 4.00
N ILE A 72 3.19 4.60 5.12
CA ILE A 72 4.35 5.38 5.55
C ILE A 72 5.46 4.37 5.75
N GLY A 73 6.41 4.35 4.83
CA GLY A 73 7.50 3.38 4.82
C GLY A 73 8.84 4.04 4.59
N ARG A 74 9.91 3.25 4.79
CA ARG A 74 11.26 3.67 4.41
C ARG A 74 11.35 3.70 2.89
N CYS A 75 11.68 4.86 2.34
CA CYS A 75 12.05 4.99 0.94
C CYS A 75 13.56 5.05 0.82
N HIS A 76 14.14 4.13 0.05
CA HIS A 76 15.55 4.18 -0.27
C HIS A 76 15.77 5.15 -1.43
N ILE A 77 16.51 6.22 -1.19
CA ILE A 77 16.96 7.10 -2.26
C ILE A 77 18.14 6.41 -2.94
N LEU A 78 17.95 6.03 -4.20
CA LEU A 78 18.96 5.35 -5.01
C LEU A 78 19.74 6.36 -5.88
N ARG A 79 21.07 6.26 -5.86
CA ARG A 79 21.96 6.89 -6.85
C ARG A 79 22.93 5.85 -7.37
N ASP A 80 22.99 5.70 -8.70
CA ASP A 80 23.84 4.72 -9.39
C ASP A 80 23.67 3.29 -8.84
N GLY A 81 22.42 2.91 -8.52
CA GLY A 81 22.07 1.58 -7.99
C GLY A 81 22.42 1.33 -6.53
N ARG A 82 22.86 2.36 -5.78
CA ARG A 82 23.16 2.27 -4.36
C ARG A 82 22.22 3.14 -3.53
N VAL A 83 21.79 2.63 -2.38
CA VAL A 83 21.06 3.42 -1.38
C VAL A 83 22.02 4.46 -0.82
N ILE A 84 21.70 5.74 -1.00
CA ILE A 84 22.50 6.85 -0.52
C ILE A 84 21.84 7.60 0.65
N ASP A 85 20.54 7.40 0.87
CA ASP A 85 19.78 8.01 1.95
C ASP A 85 18.45 7.27 2.19
N GLU A 86 17.83 7.49 3.34
CA GLU A 86 16.50 7.01 3.69
C GLU A 86 15.55 8.22 3.89
N ASP A 87 14.40 8.23 3.20
CA ASP A 87 13.37 9.27 3.34
C ASP A 87 12.00 8.66 3.68
N LEU A 88 11.11 9.48 4.23
CA LEU A 88 9.74 9.11 4.55
C LEU A 88 8.82 9.42 3.35
N VAL A 89 8.40 8.38 2.63
CA VAL A 89 7.47 8.58 1.50
C VAL A 89 6.05 8.21 1.91
N MET A 90 5.14 9.11 1.56
CA MET A 90 3.70 8.93 1.71
C MET A 90 3.17 8.23 0.46
N LEU A 91 2.94 6.92 0.54
CA LEU A 91 2.36 6.15 -0.56
C LEU A 91 0.86 6.46 -0.64
N ARG A 92 0.48 7.22 -1.67
CA ARG A 92 -0.93 7.49 -1.98
C ARG A 92 -1.51 6.32 -2.78
N SER A 93 -2.72 5.90 -2.38
CA SER A 93 -3.55 4.86 -3.01
C SER A 93 -4.07 5.25 -4.38
#